data_AF-A0A7V9ZP10-F1
#
_entry.id   AF-A0A7V9ZP10-F1
#
_cell.length_a   1.000
_cell.length_b   1.000
_cell.length_c   1.000
_cell.angle_alpha   90.00
_cell.angle_beta   90.00
_cell.angle_gamma   90.00
#
_symmetry.space_group_name_H-M   'P 1'
#
loop_
_entity.id
_entity.type
_entity.pdbx_description
1 polymer ?
#
loop_
_entity_poly.entity_id
_entity_poly.type
_entity_poly.pdbx_seq_one_letter_code
_entity_poly.pdbx_strand_id
1 'polypeptide(L)'
;MLVNKNLPPTAAACVRHAPKLILIAFLTVSSLSGFTAYASAPASTLREKDLNRGESIIAKLRELERLTAESASSEKHRKLVAKMYPGLFVQVADLRAGDLKTDLTTAVFLYDEVLQSQIDSNNHTLDCIDEPREVYAKLCFESKTGRLQDFLKAKARLHTRWAEAVINYHRGINDVVTMATLELIRRERDNDLTLARQAVESLQTLEKNVCNYSSLAEFEEKRALARVPFEKLSEDASETLQSIDRVLLSLPRSPLFYPLYHARNSYANGLFWWRKTYRQGKMVVNVNNLAEPDEMKSSRLNAGEVNYTIAINWRNAIRHAREAANIIEALNASYASHALLKKM
;
A
#
# COMPACT_ATOMS: atom_id res chain seq x y z
N MET A 1 -59.26 -58.71 -8.42
CA MET A 1 -59.36 -58.51 -6.96
C MET A 1 -58.02 -58.85 -6.35
N LEU A 2 -57.53 -58.03 -5.40
CA LEU A 2 -56.26 -58.19 -4.65
C LEU A 2 -55.01 -57.85 -5.51
N VAL A 3 -53.95 -57.18 -5.04
CA VAL A 3 -53.39 -56.98 -3.71
C VAL A 3 -52.65 -55.63 -3.67
N ASN A 4 -52.83 -54.91 -2.56
CA ASN A 4 -52.06 -53.75 -2.13
C ASN A 4 -50.68 -54.18 -1.56
N LYS A 5 -49.57 -53.49 -1.91
CA LYS A 5 -48.29 -53.62 -1.19
C LYS A 5 -47.59 -52.27 -1.04
N ASN A 6 -47.65 -51.75 0.19
CA ASN A 6 -46.75 -50.77 0.77
C ASN A 6 -45.36 -51.36 1.01
N LEU A 7 -44.30 -50.55 0.88
CA LEU A 7 -42.98 -50.68 1.54
C LEU A 7 -42.22 -49.33 1.42
N PRO A 8 -41.18 -49.04 2.23
CA PRO A 8 -41.15 -47.97 3.24
C PRO A 8 -40.04 -46.91 2.99
N PRO A 9 -39.90 -45.89 3.87
CA PRO A 9 -38.84 -44.90 3.76
C PRO A 9 -37.63 -45.30 4.63
N THR A 10 -36.46 -45.49 4.02
CA THR A 10 -35.17 -45.48 4.75
C THR A 10 -34.05 -44.97 3.86
N ALA A 11 -33.54 -43.78 4.17
CA ALA A 11 -32.12 -43.47 4.01
C ALA A 11 -31.78 -42.30 4.94
N ALA A 12 -31.23 -42.65 6.10
CA ALA A 12 -30.53 -41.74 6.98
C ALA A 12 -29.31 -41.16 6.23
N ALA A 13 -29.17 -39.84 6.26
CA ALA A 13 -27.93 -39.17 5.88
C ALA A 13 -27.65 -38.01 6.85
N CYS A 14 -26.85 -38.33 7.86
CA CYS A 14 -25.80 -37.50 8.45
C CYS A 14 -25.98 -35.97 8.41
N VAL A 15 -26.75 -35.43 9.36
CA VAL A 15 -26.55 -34.04 9.81
C VAL A 15 -25.37 -34.04 10.78
N ARG A 16 -24.15 -33.98 10.24
CA ARG A 16 -22.99 -33.54 11.02
C ARG A 16 -23.07 -32.02 11.11
N HIS A 17 -23.44 -31.53 12.28
CA HIS A 17 -23.15 -30.16 12.69
C HIS A 17 -21.63 -29.94 12.58
N ALA A 18 -21.20 -29.32 11.49
CA ALA A 18 -19.90 -28.67 11.45
C ALA A 18 -20.00 -27.40 12.32
N PRO A 19 -19.06 -27.17 13.26
CA PRO A 19 -19.06 -25.94 14.03
C PRO A 19 -18.91 -24.77 13.06
N LYS A 20 -19.72 -23.73 13.27
CA LYS A 20 -19.59 -22.44 12.60
C LYS A 20 -18.16 -21.94 12.82
N LEU A 21 -17.29 -22.20 11.86
CA LEU A 21 -16.03 -21.50 11.71
C LEU A 21 -16.41 -20.09 11.29
N ILE A 22 -16.66 -19.25 12.30
CA ILE A 22 -16.64 -17.81 12.17
C ILE A 22 -15.25 -17.52 11.63
N LEU A 23 -15.15 -17.33 10.32
CA LEU A 23 -14.00 -16.72 9.69
C LEU A 23 -14.05 -15.28 10.17
N ILE A 24 -13.51 -15.08 11.37
CA ILE A 24 -13.06 -13.78 11.85
C ILE A 24 -12.05 -13.38 10.79
N ALA A 25 -12.51 -12.58 9.82
CA ALA A 25 -11.62 -11.71 9.09
C ALA A 25 -10.78 -11.06 10.18
N PHE A 26 -9.49 -11.39 10.21
CA PHE A 26 -8.50 -10.66 10.97
C PHE A 26 -8.57 -9.23 10.44
N LEU A 27 -9.52 -8.45 10.98
CA LEU A 27 -9.41 -7.03 11.13
C LEU A 27 -8.13 -6.88 11.93
N THR A 28 -7.05 -6.60 11.22
CA THR A 28 -5.88 -5.94 11.77
C THR A 28 -6.36 -4.58 12.27
N VAL A 29 -7.03 -4.59 13.42
CA VAL A 29 -6.98 -3.51 14.39
C VAL A 29 -5.57 -3.55 14.96
N SER A 30 -4.59 -3.24 14.11
CA SER A 30 -3.32 -2.75 14.58
C SER A 30 -3.64 -1.34 15.06
N SER A 31 -3.66 -1.19 16.37
CA SER A 31 -3.74 0.05 17.12
C SER A 31 -2.84 1.12 16.49
N LEU A 32 -3.43 1.98 15.66
CA LEU A 32 -2.90 3.24 15.14
C LEU A 32 -2.81 4.31 16.25
N SER A 33 -2.46 3.90 17.47
CA SER A 33 -2.20 4.77 18.62
C SER A 33 -0.72 5.13 18.63
N GLY A 34 -0.26 5.88 17.64
CA GLY A 34 1.16 6.25 17.55
C GLY A 34 1.55 7.35 16.56
N PHE A 35 0.62 7.93 15.80
CA PHE A 35 0.94 8.98 14.82
C PHE A 35 0.77 10.41 15.36
N THR A 36 0.76 10.60 16.68
CA THR A 36 0.93 11.92 17.29
C THR A 36 2.41 12.32 17.27
N ALA A 37 2.89 12.83 16.13
CA ALA A 37 4.03 13.74 15.95
C ALA A 37 4.71 13.52 14.58
N TYR A 38 4.00 13.79 13.49
CA TYR A 38 4.63 14.06 12.18
C TYR A 38 4.62 15.55 11.82
N ALA A 39 4.00 16.41 12.65
CA ALA A 39 4.26 17.84 12.60
C ALA A 39 5.73 18.04 12.97
N SER A 40 6.52 18.44 11.98
CA SER A 40 7.95 18.70 12.03
C SER A 40 8.28 19.74 13.11
N ALA A 41 8.47 19.26 14.34
CA ALA A 41 9.46 19.87 15.21
C ALA A 41 10.81 19.87 14.46
N PRO A 42 11.67 20.89 14.65
CA PRO A 42 13.01 20.93 14.04
C PRO A 42 13.64 19.57 14.21
N ALA A 43 14.18 19.00 13.11
CA ALA A 43 14.75 17.65 13.04
C ALA A 43 15.34 17.30 14.39
N SER A 44 14.55 16.60 15.21
CA SER A 44 14.93 16.38 16.59
C SER A 44 16.22 15.61 16.50
N THR A 45 17.31 16.18 17.03
CA THR A 45 18.66 15.63 16.89
C THR A 45 18.59 14.11 17.02
N LEU A 46 18.93 13.39 15.94
CA LEU A 46 18.87 11.94 15.95
C LEU A 46 19.68 11.44 17.14
N ARG A 47 19.13 10.49 17.89
CA ARG A 47 19.85 9.94 19.03
C ARG A 47 20.98 9.07 18.51
N GLU A 48 22.05 8.99 19.28
CA GLU A 48 23.17 8.09 19.01
C GLU A 48 22.71 6.64 18.73
N LYS A 49 21.68 6.18 19.46
CA LYS A 49 21.05 4.87 19.23
C LYS A 49 20.43 4.74 17.82
N ASP A 50 19.77 5.79 17.33
CA ASP A 50 19.15 5.79 16.00
C ASP A 50 20.21 5.79 14.90
N LEU A 51 21.31 6.55 15.09
CA LEU A 51 22.44 6.59 14.17
C LEU A 51 23.13 5.22 14.06
N ASN A 52 23.53 4.63 15.19
CA ASN A 52 24.17 3.32 15.23
C ASN A 52 23.28 2.22 14.62
N ARG A 53 21.96 2.30 14.85
CA ARG A 53 20.99 1.38 14.25
C ARG A 53 20.88 1.60 12.74
N GLY A 54 20.82 2.85 12.28
CA GLY A 54 20.84 3.20 10.86
C GLY A 54 22.08 2.65 10.15
N GLU A 55 23.26 2.85 10.72
CA GLU A 55 24.54 2.32 10.22
C GLU A 55 24.51 0.77 10.14
N SER A 56 23.99 0.10 11.18
CA SER A 56 23.84 -1.36 11.18
C SER A 56 22.90 -1.86 10.08
N ILE A 57 21.78 -1.16 9.83
CA ILE A 57 20.84 -1.49 8.76
C ILE A 57 21.51 -1.29 7.39
N ILE A 58 22.19 -0.17 7.17
CA ILE A 58 22.92 0.11 5.92
C ILE A 58 23.97 -0.97 5.64
N ALA A 59 24.74 -1.37 6.66
CA ALA A 59 25.73 -2.44 6.52
C ALA A 59 25.09 -3.76 6.07
N LYS A 60 23.94 -4.13 6.65
CA LYS A 60 23.19 -5.33 6.23
C LYS A 60 22.62 -5.23 4.82
N LEU A 61 22.15 -4.05 4.41
CA LEU A 61 21.68 -3.80 3.04
C LEU A 61 22.83 -3.91 2.02
N ARG A 62 24.01 -3.38 2.33
CA ARG A 62 25.21 -3.53 1.49
C ARG A 62 25.68 -4.98 1.40
N GLU A 63 25.62 -5.72 2.50
CA GLU A 63 25.93 -7.13 2.50
C GLU A 63 24.95 -7.93 1.63
N LEU A 64 23.65 -7.63 1.71
CA LEU A 64 22.64 -8.18 0.81
C LEU A 64 23.01 -7.96 -0.67
N GLU A 65 23.36 -6.73 -1.04
CA GLU A 65 23.78 -6.40 -2.41
C GLU A 65 25.00 -7.20 -2.87
N ARG A 66 26.03 -7.30 -2.01
CA ARG A 66 27.26 -8.04 -2.29
C ARG A 66 26.94 -9.51 -2.57
N LEU A 67 26.10 -10.11 -1.74
CA LEU A 67 25.70 -11.51 -1.87
C LEU A 67 24.87 -11.77 -3.13
N THR A 68 23.99 -10.83 -3.51
CA THR A 68 23.20 -10.94 -4.75
C THR A 68 24.09 -10.81 -6.00
N ALA A 69 25.16 -10.02 -5.95
CA ALA A 69 26.12 -9.91 -7.05
C ALA A 69 26.93 -11.20 -7.25
N GLU A 70 27.25 -11.93 -6.17
CA GLU A 70 28.11 -13.11 -6.21
C GLU A 70 27.37 -14.42 -6.53
N SER A 71 26.09 -14.57 -6.15
CA SER A 71 25.36 -15.84 -6.34
C SER A 71 23.83 -15.72 -6.29
N ALA A 72 23.23 -14.84 -7.10
CA ALA A 72 21.77 -14.58 -7.13
C ALA A 72 20.88 -15.85 -7.22
N SER A 73 21.37 -16.94 -7.81
CA SER A 73 20.60 -18.18 -8.03
C SER A 73 20.86 -19.29 -7.01
N SER A 74 21.76 -19.12 -6.03
CA SER A 74 22.08 -20.21 -5.09
C SER A 74 21.01 -20.35 -4.00
N GLU A 75 20.63 -21.59 -3.66
CA GLU A 75 19.71 -21.84 -2.53
C GLU A 75 20.26 -21.29 -1.20
N LYS A 76 21.59 -21.26 -1.07
CA LYS A 76 22.30 -20.63 0.06
C LYS A 76 22.02 -19.11 0.12
N HIS A 77 22.02 -18.42 -1.02
CA HIS A 77 21.66 -17.01 -1.11
C HIS A 77 20.22 -16.78 -0.64
N ARG A 78 19.26 -17.56 -1.15
CA ARG A 78 17.84 -17.48 -0.75
C ARG A 78 17.65 -17.68 0.76
N LYS A 79 18.31 -18.67 1.37
CA LYS A 79 18.22 -18.94 2.81
C LYS A 79 18.77 -17.80 3.65
N LEU A 80 19.88 -17.20 3.24
CA LEU A 80 20.52 -16.12 3.99
C LEU A 80 19.71 -14.82 3.90
N VAL A 81 19.23 -14.51 2.69
CA VAL A 81 18.27 -13.43 2.42
C VAL A 81 17.01 -13.59 3.31
N ALA A 82 16.35 -14.76 3.26
CA ALA A 82 15.14 -15.03 4.05
C ALA A 82 15.34 -14.86 5.57
N LYS A 83 16.56 -15.12 6.07
CA LYS A 83 16.90 -14.91 7.48
C LYS A 83 17.05 -13.44 7.85
N MET A 84 17.53 -12.59 6.93
CA MET A 84 17.84 -11.19 7.23
C MET A 84 16.61 -10.27 7.13
N TYR A 85 15.71 -10.48 6.16
CA TYR A 85 14.60 -9.55 5.90
C TYR A 85 13.66 -9.32 7.08
N PRO A 86 13.10 -10.34 7.76
CA PRO A 86 12.21 -10.12 8.88
C PRO A 86 12.86 -9.24 9.97
N GLY A 87 14.16 -9.47 10.22
CA GLY A 87 14.92 -8.67 11.18
C GLY A 87 15.17 -7.23 10.72
N LEU A 88 15.30 -6.97 9.42
CA LEU A 88 15.47 -5.62 8.88
C LEU A 88 14.21 -4.78 9.04
N PHE A 89 13.04 -5.34 8.73
CA PHE A 89 11.77 -4.63 8.92
C PHE A 89 11.54 -4.23 10.38
N VAL A 90 11.83 -5.13 11.33
CA VAL A 90 11.74 -4.83 12.77
C VAL A 90 12.71 -3.71 13.17
N GLN A 91 13.97 -3.79 12.74
CA GLN A 91 14.98 -2.78 13.07
C GLN A 91 14.61 -1.40 12.52
N VAL A 92 14.12 -1.32 11.28
CA VAL A 92 13.69 -0.05 10.69
C VAL A 92 12.43 0.47 11.37
N ALA A 93 11.47 -0.40 11.72
CA ALA A 93 10.25 0.00 12.42
C ALA A 93 10.53 0.68 13.76
N ASP A 94 11.59 0.26 14.46
CA ASP A 94 12.01 0.87 15.72
C ASP A 94 12.74 2.22 15.58
N LEU A 95 13.06 2.67 14.37
CA LEU A 95 13.65 4.00 14.18
C LEU A 95 12.61 5.09 14.47
N ARG A 96 13.09 6.23 14.94
CA ARG A 96 12.27 7.44 15.08
C ARG A 96 11.77 7.90 13.71
N ALA A 97 10.54 8.44 13.65
CA ALA A 97 10.00 9.03 12.43
C ALA A 97 10.88 10.20 11.93
N GLY A 98 11.13 10.24 10.63
CA GLY A 98 11.98 11.22 9.95
C GLY A 98 12.58 10.63 8.67
N ASP A 99 13.43 11.40 7.98
CA ASP A 99 14.01 11.00 6.69
C ASP A 99 14.80 9.70 6.78
N LEU A 100 15.62 9.52 7.82
CA LEU A 100 16.38 8.27 8.03
C LEU A 100 15.48 7.03 8.02
N LYS A 101 14.35 7.07 8.74
CA LYS A 101 13.40 5.96 8.77
C LYS A 101 12.71 5.79 7.43
N THR A 102 12.24 6.88 6.81
CA THR A 102 11.55 6.83 5.52
C THR A 102 12.44 6.18 4.47
N ASP A 103 13.69 6.60 4.36
CA ASP A 103 14.62 6.08 3.36
C ASP A 103 15.01 4.63 3.64
N LEU A 104 15.33 4.27 4.89
CA LEU A 104 15.64 2.87 5.22
C LEU A 104 14.43 1.95 5.06
N THR A 105 13.20 2.41 5.37
CA THR A 105 11.97 1.62 5.14
C THR A 105 11.77 1.39 3.65
N THR A 106 11.98 2.43 2.85
CA THR A 106 11.83 2.36 1.40
C THR A 106 12.87 1.42 0.81
N ALA A 107 14.14 1.53 1.21
CA ALA A 107 15.21 0.66 0.75
C ALA A 107 14.93 -0.81 1.09
N VAL A 108 14.56 -1.12 2.35
CA VAL A 108 14.24 -2.50 2.77
C VAL A 108 13.05 -3.05 1.99
N PHE A 109 12.00 -2.24 1.79
CA PHE A 109 10.82 -2.67 1.02
C PHE A 109 11.17 -2.97 -0.44
N LEU A 110 11.90 -2.09 -1.11
CA LEU A 110 12.29 -2.28 -2.52
C LEU A 110 13.17 -3.52 -2.70
N TYR A 111 14.05 -3.78 -1.73
CA TYR A 111 14.87 -4.98 -1.70
C TYR A 111 14.04 -6.26 -1.53
N ASP A 112 13.02 -6.23 -0.68
CA ASP A 112 12.06 -7.35 -0.54
C ASP A 112 11.26 -7.56 -1.84
N GLU A 113 10.82 -6.48 -2.48
CA GLU A 113 10.10 -6.55 -3.76
C GLU A 113 10.95 -7.15 -4.89
N VAL A 114 12.24 -6.81 -4.95
CA VAL A 114 13.20 -7.47 -5.84
C VAL A 114 13.23 -8.98 -5.59
N LEU A 115 13.28 -9.41 -4.33
CA LEU A 115 13.30 -10.83 -3.98
C LEU A 115 12.01 -11.54 -4.38
N GLN A 116 10.84 -10.95 -4.10
CA GLN A 116 9.55 -11.53 -4.49
C GLN A 116 9.43 -11.65 -6.01
N SER A 117 9.81 -10.61 -6.76
CA SER A 117 9.76 -10.64 -8.23
C SER A 117 10.64 -11.72 -8.86
N GLN A 118 11.70 -12.15 -8.19
CA GLN A 118 12.54 -13.28 -8.63
C GLN A 118 11.86 -14.62 -8.41
N ILE A 119 11.02 -14.75 -7.38
CA ILE A 119 10.25 -15.95 -7.10
C ILE A 119 9.12 -16.09 -8.12
N ASP A 120 8.44 -15.00 -8.42
CA ASP A 120 7.26 -15.00 -9.28
C ASP A 120 7.59 -15.11 -10.78
N SER A 121 8.87 -15.11 -11.17
CA SER A 121 9.33 -15.15 -12.56
C SER A 121 8.70 -14.07 -13.46
N ASN A 122 8.30 -12.94 -12.86
CA ASN A 122 7.63 -11.84 -13.55
C ASN A 122 8.66 -11.00 -14.31
N ASN A 123 8.81 -11.26 -15.61
CA ASN A 123 9.62 -10.45 -16.53
C ASN A 123 8.82 -9.25 -17.06
N HIS A 124 8.39 -8.37 -16.17
CA HIS A 124 7.78 -7.11 -16.59
C HIS A 124 8.84 -6.17 -17.17
N THR A 125 8.59 -5.71 -18.40
CA THR A 125 9.32 -4.60 -19.02
C THR A 125 8.93 -3.30 -18.34
N LEU A 126 9.92 -2.47 -18.04
CA LEU A 126 9.68 -1.24 -17.34
C LEU A 126 9.31 -0.10 -18.29
N ASP A 127 8.26 0.66 -17.95
CA ASP A 127 7.93 1.90 -18.64
C ASP A 127 8.47 3.09 -17.83
N CYS A 128 9.54 3.72 -18.34
CA CYS A 128 10.16 4.88 -17.71
C CYS A 128 9.43 6.19 -17.99
N ILE A 129 8.56 6.24 -19.00
CA ILE A 129 7.94 7.49 -19.48
C ILE A 129 6.98 8.05 -18.43
N ASP A 130 6.30 7.15 -17.73
CA ASP A 130 5.27 7.48 -16.75
C ASP A 130 5.82 7.69 -15.32
N GLU A 131 7.14 7.70 -15.10
CA GLU A 131 7.73 7.91 -13.77
C GLU A 131 7.68 9.41 -13.38
N PRO A 132 6.84 9.82 -12.40
CA PRO A 132 6.63 11.22 -12.06
C PRO A 132 7.83 11.89 -11.41
N ARG A 133 8.81 11.13 -10.89
CA ARG A 133 10.00 11.70 -10.23
C ARG A 133 11.19 11.71 -11.17
N GLU A 134 11.73 12.89 -11.45
CA GLU A 134 12.91 13.04 -12.31
C GLU A 134 14.09 12.17 -11.85
N VAL A 135 14.34 12.11 -10.53
CA VAL A 135 15.40 11.26 -9.95
C VAL A 135 15.19 9.78 -10.27
N TYR A 136 13.95 9.28 -10.21
CA TYR A 136 13.67 7.89 -10.54
C TYR A 136 13.62 7.67 -12.05
N ALA A 137 13.07 8.60 -12.83
CA ALA A 137 13.07 8.52 -14.29
C ALA A 137 14.51 8.42 -14.80
N LYS A 138 15.44 9.22 -14.25
CA LYS A 138 16.86 9.12 -14.56
C LYS A 138 17.44 7.74 -14.22
N LEU A 139 17.19 7.23 -13.00
CA LEU A 139 17.64 5.88 -12.62
C LEU A 139 17.05 4.78 -13.52
N CYS A 140 15.83 5.00 -13.98
CA CYS A 140 15.12 4.12 -14.90
C CYS A 140 15.83 4.04 -16.25
N PHE A 141 16.09 5.19 -16.87
CA PHE A 141 16.80 5.27 -18.15
C PHE A 141 18.25 4.79 -18.06
N GLU A 142 18.90 4.96 -16.91
CA GLU A 142 20.28 4.47 -16.67
C GLU A 142 20.34 2.94 -16.43
N SER A 143 19.21 2.27 -16.20
CA SER A 143 19.14 0.82 -15.99
C SER A 143 19.38 0.06 -17.29
N LYS A 144 20.64 -0.35 -17.51
CA LYS A 144 21.15 -0.98 -18.75
C LYS A 144 20.35 -2.19 -19.26
N THR A 145 19.61 -2.88 -18.40
CA THR A 145 18.92 -4.14 -18.73
C THR A 145 17.44 -3.94 -19.07
N GLY A 146 16.86 -2.76 -18.76
CA GLY A 146 15.42 -2.52 -18.86
C GLY A 146 14.56 -3.40 -17.94
N ARG A 147 15.17 -4.11 -16.97
CA ARG A 147 14.47 -5.04 -16.07
C ARG A 147 13.98 -4.32 -14.82
N LEU A 148 12.76 -4.65 -14.39
CA LEU A 148 12.15 -4.15 -13.15
C LEU A 148 13.04 -4.36 -11.93
N GLN A 149 13.65 -5.55 -11.79
CA GLN A 149 14.53 -5.86 -10.67
C GLN A 149 15.72 -4.92 -10.57
N ASP A 150 16.31 -4.53 -11.69
CA ASP A 150 17.51 -3.68 -11.69
C ASP A 150 17.13 -2.22 -11.37
N PHE A 151 15.96 -1.78 -11.83
CA PHE A 151 15.39 -0.49 -11.44
C PHE A 151 15.06 -0.43 -9.93
N LEU A 152 14.36 -1.44 -9.39
CA LEU A 152 14.02 -1.50 -7.97
C LEU A 152 15.29 -1.52 -7.10
N LYS A 153 16.33 -2.29 -7.48
CA LYS A 153 17.64 -2.25 -6.82
C LYS A 153 18.28 -0.87 -6.89
N ALA A 154 18.22 -0.19 -8.03
CA ALA A 154 18.76 1.17 -8.18
C ALA A 154 18.04 2.17 -7.26
N LYS A 155 16.71 2.10 -7.16
CA LYS A 155 15.92 2.89 -6.19
C LYS A 155 16.33 2.57 -4.75
N ALA A 156 16.46 1.28 -4.41
CA ALA A 156 16.86 0.87 -3.06
C ALA A 156 18.23 1.44 -2.67
N ARG A 157 19.21 1.37 -3.57
CA ARG A 157 20.55 1.96 -3.40
C ARG A 157 20.52 3.47 -3.25
N LEU A 158 19.65 4.16 -3.98
CA LEU A 158 19.47 5.60 -3.83
C LEU A 158 19.01 5.94 -2.41
N HIS A 159 17.97 5.28 -1.90
CA HIS A 159 17.50 5.51 -0.54
C HIS A 159 18.53 5.13 0.53
N THR A 160 19.29 4.05 0.35
CA THR A 160 20.41 3.72 1.25
C THR A 160 21.45 4.84 1.31
N ARG A 161 21.78 5.47 0.17
CA ARG A 161 22.70 6.62 0.11
C ARG A 161 22.11 7.88 0.76
N TRP A 162 20.81 8.12 0.60
CA TRP A 162 20.13 9.22 1.28
C TRP A 162 20.16 9.05 2.80
N ALA A 163 19.86 7.83 3.29
CA ALA A 163 19.98 7.50 4.70
C ALA A 163 21.40 7.69 5.24
N GLU A 164 22.42 7.30 4.48
CA GLU A 164 23.83 7.52 4.84
C GLU A 164 24.18 9.01 4.94
N ALA A 165 23.72 9.84 4.00
CA ALA A 165 23.95 11.29 4.06
C ALA A 165 23.31 11.91 5.31
N VAL A 166 22.11 11.47 5.70
CA VAL A 166 21.47 11.90 6.96
C VAL A 166 22.32 11.52 8.17
N ILE A 167 22.85 10.29 8.22
CA ILE A 167 23.73 9.86 9.31
C ILE A 167 25.02 10.71 9.34
N ASN A 168 25.70 10.85 8.20
CA ASN A 168 26.93 11.62 8.08
C ASN A 168 26.77 13.05 8.61
N TYR A 169 25.70 13.73 8.21
CA TYR A 169 25.38 15.07 8.70
C TYR A 169 25.22 15.11 10.23
N HIS A 170 24.48 14.15 10.81
CA HIS A 170 24.31 14.06 12.27
C HIS A 170 25.59 13.64 13.01
N ARG A 171 26.54 13.00 12.33
CA ARG A 171 27.91 12.74 12.83
C ARG A 171 28.84 13.95 12.70
N GLY A 172 28.39 15.06 12.13
CA GLY A 172 29.19 16.26 11.90
C GLY A 172 30.03 16.22 10.62
N ILE A 173 29.81 15.23 9.76
CA ILE A 173 30.45 15.13 8.45
C ILE A 173 29.65 15.98 7.47
N ASN A 174 30.11 17.21 7.23
CA ASN A 174 29.43 18.23 6.42
C ASN A 174 30.18 18.51 5.10
N ASP A 175 30.65 17.47 4.44
CA ASP A 175 31.30 17.62 3.13
C ASP A 175 30.30 18.03 2.03
N VAL A 176 30.82 18.45 0.88
CA VAL A 176 30.04 18.95 -0.26
C VAL A 176 29.03 17.91 -0.76
N VAL A 177 29.39 16.62 -0.76
CA VAL A 177 28.53 15.53 -1.24
C VAL A 177 27.38 15.29 -0.28
N THR A 178 27.67 15.26 1.03
CA THR A 178 26.65 15.10 2.08
C THR A 178 25.65 16.25 2.02
N MET A 179 26.12 17.50 1.96
CA MET A 179 25.24 18.67 1.91
C MET A 179 24.41 18.75 0.62
N ALA A 180 25.00 18.43 -0.54
CA ALA A 180 24.27 18.37 -1.80
C ALA A 180 23.20 17.26 -1.79
N THR A 181 23.49 16.11 -1.17
CA THR A 181 22.53 15.01 -1.05
C THR A 181 21.37 15.39 -0.14
N LEU A 182 21.62 16.07 0.98
CA LEU A 182 20.55 16.56 1.85
C LEU A 182 19.63 17.57 1.15
N GLU A 183 20.19 18.46 0.34
CA GLU A 183 19.39 19.41 -0.43
C GLU A 183 18.55 18.72 -1.52
N LEU A 184 19.09 17.68 -2.14
CA LEU A 184 18.31 16.83 -3.04
C LEU A 184 17.17 16.15 -2.29
N ILE A 185 17.42 15.55 -1.11
CA ILE A 185 16.38 14.90 -0.29
C ILE A 185 15.26 15.91 0.01
N ARG A 186 15.58 17.14 0.42
CA ARG A 186 14.55 18.16 0.73
C ARG A 186 13.66 18.45 -0.47
N ARG A 187 14.25 18.72 -1.64
CA ARG A 187 13.48 18.96 -2.88
C ARG A 187 12.59 17.77 -3.25
N GLU A 188 13.12 16.56 -3.07
CA GLU A 188 12.39 15.33 -3.32
C GLU A 188 11.24 15.11 -2.32
N ARG A 189 11.36 15.57 -1.07
CA ARG A 189 10.25 15.55 -0.08
C ARG A 189 9.14 16.55 -0.44
N ASP A 190 9.49 17.70 -1.00
CA ASP A 190 8.50 18.66 -1.50
C ASP A 190 7.73 18.09 -2.72
N ASN A 191 8.44 17.34 -3.58
CA ASN A 191 7.81 16.59 -4.67
C ASN A 191 6.89 15.48 -4.14
N ASP A 192 7.33 14.71 -3.12
CA ASP A 192 6.51 13.67 -2.47
C ASP A 192 5.19 14.26 -1.95
N LEU A 193 5.22 15.45 -1.34
CA LEU A 193 4.03 16.17 -0.87
C LEU A 193 3.08 16.58 -2.01
N THR A 194 3.64 17.02 -3.12
CA THR A 194 2.87 17.44 -4.30
C THR A 194 2.13 16.25 -4.92
N LEU A 195 2.83 15.13 -5.10
CA LEU A 195 2.23 13.89 -5.61
C LEU A 195 1.16 13.35 -4.65
N ALA A 196 1.44 13.35 -3.35
CA ALA A 196 0.47 12.92 -2.35
C ALA A 196 -0.80 13.78 -2.35
N ARG A 197 -0.66 15.10 -2.53
CA ARG A 197 -1.81 16.03 -2.63
C ARG A 197 -2.68 15.72 -3.84
N GLN A 198 -2.06 15.51 -5.02
CA GLN A 198 -2.78 15.12 -6.23
C GLN A 198 -3.56 13.81 -6.03
N ALA A 199 -2.94 12.80 -5.40
CA ALA A 199 -3.62 11.55 -5.10
C ALA A 199 -4.81 11.74 -4.13
N VAL A 200 -4.66 12.58 -3.10
CA VAL A 200 -5.78 12.93 -2.18
C VAL A 200 -6.91 13.61 -2.94
N GLU A 201 -6.63 14.59 -3.80
CA GLU A 201 -7.63 15.30 -4.59
C GLU A 201 -8.40 14.36 -5.53
N SER A 202 -7.70 13.41 -6.18
CA SER A 202 -8.34 12.38 -6.99
C SER A 202 -9.23 11.45 -6.15
N LEU A 203 -8.77 11.00 -4.99
CA LEU A 203 -9.57 10.20 -4.04
C LEU A 203 -10.82 10.95 -3.56
N GLN A 204 -10.71 12.25 -3.26
CA GLN A 204 -11.83 13.10 -2.86
C GLN A 204 -12.84 13.29 -3.99
N THR A 205 -12.41 13.22 -5.25
CA THR A 205 -13.32 13.21 -6.39
C THR A 205 -14.16 11.93 -6.41
N LEU A 206 -13.55 10.76 -6.13
CA LEU A 206 -14.31 9.51 -5.97
C LEU A 206 -15.26 9.53 -4.76
N GLU A 207 -14.90 10.20 -3.66
CA GLU A 207 -15.79 10.39 -2.50
C GLU A 207 -17.13 11.03 -2.89
N LYS A 208 -17.13 11.96 -3.86
CA LYS A 208 -18.35 12.61 -4.34
C LYS A 208 -19.29 11.63 -5.04
N ASN A 209 -18.76 10.55 -5.62
CA ASN A 209 -19.55 9.57 -6.35
C ASN A 209 -20.08 8.43 -5.46
N VAL A 210 -19.51 8.19 -4.28
CA VAL A 210 -19.95 7.12 -3.34
C VAL A 210 -20.76 7.67 -2.16
N CYS A 211 -21.69 6.90 -1.62
CA CYS A 211 -22.41 7.31 -0.42
C CYS A 211 -21.52 7.17 0.82
N ASN A 212 -21.17 8.31 1.42
CA ASN A 212 -20.41 8.39 2.67
C ASN A 212 -21.35 8.33 3.87
N TYR A 213 -21.66 7.14 4.35
CA TYR A 213 -22.51 6.95 5.52
C TYR A 213 -21.74 7.17 6.83
N SER A 214 -22.35 7.92 7.73
CA SER A 214 -21.82 8.13 9.09
C SER A 214 -21.88 6.84 9.93
N SER A 215 -22.84 5.97 9.67
CA SER A 215 -23.07 4.70 10.38
C SER A 215 -23.65 3.62 9.47
N LEU A 216 -23.67 2.36 9.94
CA LEU A 216 -24.35 1.27 9.23
C LEU A 216 -25.88 1.40 9.30
N ALA A 217 -26.42 1.98 10.38
CA ALA A 217 -27.84 2.27 10.50
C ALA A 217 -28.33 3.26 9.43
N GLU A 218 -27.53 4.29 9.14
CA GLU A 218 -27.84 5.24 8.05
C GLU A 218 -27.84 4.55 6.68
N PHE A 219 -26.95 3.58 6.48
CA PHE A 219 -26.93 2.76 5.28
C PHE A 219 -28.15 1.84 5.19
N GLU A 220 -28.59 1.23 6.29
CA GLU A 220 -29.79 0.38 6.33
C GLU A 220 -31.07 1.11 5.91
N GLU A 221 -31.16 2.39 6.27
CA GLU A 221 -32.28 3.27 5.92
C GLU A 221 -32.26 3.64 4.43
N LYS A 222 -31.11 4.10 3.93
CA LYS A 222 -31.01 4.66 2.56
C LYS A 222 -30.75 3.61 1.49
N ARG A 223 -30.04 2.53 1.83
CA ARG A 223 -29.63 1.38 0.99
C ARG A 223 -28.94 1.71 -0.35
N ALA A 224 -28.65 2.97 -0.62
CA ALA A 224 -27.91 3.39 -1.81
C ALA A 224 -26.42 3.14 -1.61
N LEU A 225 -25.72 2.66 -2.63
CA LEU A 225 -24.27 2.49 -2.55
C LEU A 225 -23.56 3.73 -3.08
N ALA A 226 -23.98 4.23 -4.23
CA ALA A 226 -23.36 5.37 -4.89
C ALA A 226 -24.40 6.43 -5.27
N ARG A 227 -23.90 7.63 -5.55
CA ARG A 227 -24.68 8.77 -6.05
C ARG A 227 -24.78 8.78 -7.59
N VAL A 228 -24.01 7.92 -8.25
CA VAL A 228 -23.97 7.77 -9.71
C VAL A 228 -24.21 6.31 -10.11
N PRO A 229 -24.61 6.03 -11.36
CA PRO A 229 -24.71 4.67 -11.87
C PRO A 229 -23.39 3.91 -11.78
N PHE A 230 -23.47 2.58 -11.68
CA PHE A 230 -22.31 1.71 -11.54
C PHE A 230 -21.31 1.89 -12.68
N GLU A 231 -21.76 1.96 -13.93
CA GLU A 231 -20.90 2.12 -15.10
C GLU A 231 -20.00 3.35 -14.97
N LYS A 232 -20.61 4.49 -14.62
CA LYS A 232 -19.90 5.75 -14.42
C LYS A 232 -18.91 5.67 -13.27
N LEU A 233 -19.30 5.15 -12.10
CA LEU A 233 -18.34 5.01 -11.00
C LEU A 233 -17.20 4.06 -11.38
N SER A 234 -17.50 2.94 -12.07
CA SER A 234 -16.48 1.96 -12.43
C SER A 234 -15.45 2.52 -13.42
N GLU A 235 -15.88 3.39 -14.34
CA GLU A 235 -14.99 4.10 -15.27
C GLU A 235 -14.14 5.13 -14.52
N ASP A 236 -14.78 6.09 -13.83
CA ASP A 236 -14.12 7.15 -13.06
C ASP A 236 -13.09 6.57 -12.06
N ALA A 237 -13.44 5.46 -11.40
CA ALA A 237 -12.57 4.83 -10.43
C ALA A 237 -11.44 4.01 -11.06
N SER A 238 -11.63 3.42 -12.24
CA SER A 238 -10.54 2.71 -12.91
C SER A 238 -9.41 3.68 -13.25
N GLU A 239 -9.75 4.83 -13.84
CA GLU A 239 -8.78 5.87 -14.19
C GLU A 239 -8.11 6.46 -12.95
N THR A 240 -8.91 6.81 -11.94
CA THR A 240 -8.42 7.40 -10.70
C THR A 240 -7.48 6.44 -9.96
N LEU A 241 -7.85 5.18 -9.80
CA LEU A 241 -7.05 4.21 -9.07
C LEU A 241 -5.74 3.88 -9.80
N GLN A 242 -5.74 3.85 -11.15
CA GLN A 242 -4.51 3.72 -11.94
C GLN A 242 -3.57 4.93 -11.75
N SER A 243 -4.12 6.15 -11.74
CA SER A 243 -3.33 7.35 -11.46
C SER A 243 -2.69 7.29 -10.07
N ILE A 244 -3.46 6.86 -9.06
CA ILE A 244 -2.95 6.71 -7.69
C ILE A 244 -1.90 5.61 -7.59
N ASP A 245 -2.04 4.50 -8.35
CA ASP A 245 -1.02 3.45 -8.40
C ASP A 245 0.33 3.99 -8.87
N ARG A 246 0.33 4.84 -9.91
CA ARG A 246 1.55 5.51 -10.38
C ARG A 246 2.17 6.36 -9.27
N VAL A 247 1.37 7.16 -8.57
CA VAL A 247 1.84 7.97 -7.44
C VAL A 247 2.44 7.08 -6.33
N LEU A 248 1.75 5.99 -5.96
CA LEU A 248 2.20 5.07 -4.91
C LEU A 248 3.52 4.37 -5.27
N LEU A 249 3.72 4.01 -6.54
CA LEU A 249 4.99 3.41 -7.01
C LEU A 249 6.18 4.37 -6.88
N SER A 250 5.91 5.68 -6.93
CA SER A 250 6.93 6.73 -6.85
C SER A 250 7.10 7.31 -5.45
N LEU A 251 6.12 7.16 -4.56
CA LEU A 251 6.24 7.62 -3.19
C LEU A 251 7.17 6.71 -2.38
N PRO A 252 8.03 7.28 -1.52
CA PRO A 252 8.77 6.48 -0.55
C PRO A 252 7.80 5.90 0.47
N ARG A 253 8.22 4.89 1.24
CA ARG A 253 7.48 4.28 2.35
C ARG A 253 7.46 5.20 3.58
N SER A 254 6.94 6.40 3.38
CA SER A 254 6.74 7.45 4.37
C SER A 254 5.37 7.30 5.05
N PRO A 255 5.08 8.08 6.09
CA PRO A 255 3.75 8.11 6.70
C PRO A 255 2.61 8.49 5.74
N LEU A 256 2.89 9.17 4.62
CA LEU A 256 1.87 9.48 3.60
C LEU A 256 1.52 8.28 2.72
N PHE A 257 2.47 7.37 2.51
CA PHE A 257 2.29 6.22 1.64
C PHE A 257 1.14 5.31 2.14
N TYR A 258 1.13 5.00 3.43
CA TYR A 258 0.22 3.97 3.97
C TYR A 258 -1.26 4.39 3.90
N PRO A 259 -1.67 5.60 4.34
CA PRO A 259 -3.06 6.01 4.20
C PRO A 259 -3.52 6.08 2.73
N LEU A 260 -2.67 6.53 1.80
CA LEU A 260 -2.99 6.52 0.37
C LEU A 260 -3.17 5.10 -0.17
N TYR A 261 -2.26 4.19 0.17
CA TYR A 261 -2.33 2.77 -0.20
C TYR A 261 -3.61 2.12 0.34
N HIS A 262 -3.95 2.36 1.61
CA HIS A 262 -5.17 1.83 2.23
C HIS A 262 -6.43 2.45 1.63
N ALA A 263 -6.43 3.74 1.31
CA ALA A 263 -7.55 4.41 0.66
C ALA A 263 -7.82 3.81 -0.72
N ARG A 264 -6.78 3.71 -1.56
CA ARG A 264 -6.82 3.08 -2.89
C ARG A 264 -7.38 1.66 -2.82
N ASN A 265 -6.82 0.81 -1.96
CA ASN A 265 -7.24 -0.59 -1.88
C ASN A 265 -8.65 -0.75 -1.35
N SER A 266 -9.08 0.11 -0.43
CA SER A 266 -10.45 0.09 0.08
C SER A 266 -11.44 0.49 -1.02
N TYR A 267 -11.14 1.50 -1.86
CA TYR A 267 -11.97 1.80 -3.04
C TYR A 267 -12.02 0.63 -4.02
N ALA A 268 -10.87 0.05 -4.37
CA ALA A 268 -10.77 -1.08 -5.28
C ALA A 268 -11.58 -2.29 -4.79
N ASN A 269 -11.49 -2.62 -3.50
CA ASN A 269 -12.25 -3.71 -2.87
C ASN A 269 -13.75 -3.44 -2.91
N GLY A 270 -14.19 -2.21 -2.60
CA GLY A 270 -15.61 -1.84 -2.70
C GLY A 270 -16.15 -1.97 -4.12
N LEU A 271 -15.38 -1.54 -5.12
CA LEU A 271 -15.75 -1.68 -6.54
C LEU A 271 -15.79 -3.12 -7.01
N PHE A 272 -14.83 -3.94 -6.58
CA PHE A 272 -14.82 -5.37 -6.85
C PHE A 272 -16.14 -6.02 -6.40
N TRP A 273 -16.52 -5.80 -5.15
CA TRP A 273 -17.76 -6.34 -4.61
C TRP A 273 -19.02 -5.77 -5.28
N TRP A 274 -19.01 -4.48 -5.61
CA TRP A 274 -20.15 -3.87 -6.31
C TRP A 274 -20.31 -4.42 -7.74
N ARG A 275 -19.21 -4.64 -8.45
CA ARG A 275 -19.23 -5.27 -9.78
C ARG A 275 -19.86 -6.66 -9.73
N LYS A 276 -19.55 -7.46 -8.70
CA LYS A 276 -20.09 -8.82 -8.54
C LYS A 276 -21.60 -8.81 -8.31
N THR A 277 -22.10 -7.93 -7.44
CA THR A 277 -23.56 -7.80 -7.20
C THR A 277 -24.29 -7.21 -8.40
N TYR A 278 -23.70 -6.21 -9.06
CA TYR A 278 -24.27 -5.58 -10.25
C TYR A 278 -24.44 -6.56 -11.42
N ARG A 279 -23.42 -7.39 -11.68
CA ARG A 279 -23.48 -8.43 -12.72
C ARG A 279 -24.55 -9.49 -12.40
N GLN A 280 -24.72 -9.88 -11.14
CA GLN A 280 -25.81 -10.80 -10.77
C GLN A 280 -27.20 -10.19 -11.00
N GLY A 281 -27.41 -8.91 -10.68
CA GLY A 281 -28.68 -8.22 -10.96
C GLY A 281 -28.96 -8.07 -12.46
N LYS A 282 -27.92 -8.03 -13.29
CA LYS A 282 -28.02 -7.98 -14.76
C LYS A 282 -28.05 -9.35 -15.44
N MET A 283 -27.78 -10.45 -14.73
CA MET A 283 -27.91 -11.82 -15.26
C MET A 283 -29.40 -12.18 -15.40
N VAL A 284 -30.03 -11.62 -16.42
CA VAL A 284 -31.16 -12.27 -17.09
C VAL A 284 -30.59 -13.54 -17.74
N VAL A 285 -31.15 -14.70 -17.36
CA VAL A 285 -30.84 -16.06 -17.83
C VAL A 285 -30.21 -16.10 -19.23
N ASN A 286 -28.88 -16.04 -19.31
CA ASN A 286 -28.15 -16.39 -20.53
C ASN A 286 -27.49 -17.74 -20.27
N VAL A 287 -28.15 -18.78 -20.77
CA VAL A 287 -27.85 -20.21 -20.55
C VAL A 287 -26.43 -20.59 -21.04
N ASN A 288 -25.76 -19.71 -21.78
CA ASN A 288 -24.50 -20.01 -22.46
C ASN A 288 -23.22 -19.51 -21.75
N ASN A 289 -23.31 -18.80 -20.61
CA ASN A 289 -22.14 -18.17 -19.96
C ASN A 289 -21.79 -18.74 -18.56
N LEU A 290 -22.00 -20.04 -18.36
CA LEU A 290 -21.75 -20.76 -17.09
C LEU A 290 -20.27 -21.03 -16.75
N ALA A 291 -19.31 -20.44 -17.46
CA ALA A 291 -17.90 -20.84 -17.34
C ALA A 291 -17.14 -20.22 -16.15
N GLU A 292 -17.58 -19.10 -15.59
CA GLU A 292 -16.93 -18.51 -14.41
C GLU A 292 -17.61 -18.96 -13.11
N PRO A 293 -16.87 -19.55 -12.14
CA PRO A 293 -17.41 -19.86 -10.83
C PRO A 293 -17.96 -18.61 -10.14
N ASP A 294 -19.21 -18.69 -9.66
CA ASP A 294 -19.81 -17.64 -8.86
C ASP A 294 -19.16 -17.62 -7.46
N GLU A 295 -18.19 -16.72 -7.27
CA GLU A 295 -17.48 -16.52 -6.00
C GLU A 295 -18.40 -16.17 -4.82
N MET A 296 -19.60 -15.62 -5.06
CA MET A 296 -20.56 -15.35 -3.98
C MET A 296 -21.29 -16.63 -3.58
N LYS A 297 -21.57 -17.54 -4.53
CA LYS A 297 -22.07 -18.89 -4.22
C LYS A 297 -21.04 -19.73 -3.48
N SER A 298 -19.75 -19.64 -3.83
CA SER A 298 -18.69 -20.35 -3.09
C SER A 298 -18.47 -19.76 -1.70
N SER A 299 -18.65 -18.44 -1.55
CA SER A 299 -18.50 -17.73 -0.27
C SER A 299 -19.76 -17.74 0.61
N ARG A 300 -20.89 -18.27 0.12
CA ARG A 300 -22.21 -18.26 0.79
C ARG A 300 -22.68 -16.88 1.25
N LEU A 301 -22.22 -15.81 0.58
CA LEU A 301 -22.59 -14.43 0.91
C LEU A 301 -23.91 -14.08 0.23
N ASN A 302 -24.83 -13.47 0.97
CA ASN A 302 -26.04 -12.89 0.38
C ASN A 302 -25.81 -11.43 -0.07
N ALA A 303 -26.67 -10.92 -0.95
CA ALA A 303 -26.52 -9.57 -1.51
C ALA A 303 -26.50 -8.45 -0.44
N GLY A 304 -27.18 -8.65 0.69
CA GLY A 304 -27.15 -7.71 1.81
C GLY A 304 -25.76 -7.62 2.45
N GLU A 305 -25.16 -8.76 2.77
CA GLU A 305 -23.80 -8.86 3.34
C GLU A 305 -22.75 -8.22 2.41
N VAL A 306 -22.91 -8.40 1.11
CA VAL A 306 -22.02 -7.80 0.11
C VAL A 306 -22.20 -6.28 0.08
N ASN A 307 -23.43 -5.76 0.15
CA ASN A 307 -23.67 -4.32 0.21
C ASN A 307 -23.08 -3.68 1.48
N TYR A 308 -23.16 -4.35 2.64
CA TYR A 308 -22.44 -3.90 3.84
C TYR A 308 -20.94 -3.87 3.64
N THR A 309 -20.38 -4.90 3.02
CA THR A 309 -18.94 -4.99 2.72
C THR A 309 -18.50 -3.84 1.82
N ILE A 310 -19.30 -3.48 0.80
CA ILE A 310 -19.04 -2.33 -0.07
C ILE A 310 -19.05 -1.03 0.75
N ALA A 311 -20.09 -0.80 1.55
CA ALA A 311 -20.22 0.41 2.37
C ALA A 311 -19.07 0.56 3.38
N ILE A 312 -18.65 -0.54 4.03
CA ILE A 312 -17.51 -0.55 4.96
C ILE A 312 -16.21 -0.18 4.24
N ASN A 313 -15.97 -0.79 3.07
CA ASN A 313 -14.77 -0.50 2.28
C ASN A 313 -14.70 0.97 1.87
N TRP A 314 -15.79 1.57 1.37
CA TRP A 314 -15.76 2.99 1.00
C TRP A 314 -15.64 3.94 2.20
N ARG A 315 -16.25 3.61 3.35
CA ARG A 315 -16.03 4.37 4.60
C ARG A 315 -14.56 4.33 5.03
N ASN A 316 -13.93 3.16 4.96
CA ASN A 316 -12.49 3.03 5.23
C ASN A 316 -11.66 3.83 4.24
N ALA A 317 -12.02 3.79 2.94
CA ALA A 317 -11.32 4.52 1.91
C ALA A 317 -11.28 6.03 2.19
N ILE A 318 -12.46 6.59 2.50
CA ILE A 318 -12.62 8.01 2.83
C ILE A 318 -11.86 8.37 4.11
N ARG A 319 -11.93 7.52 5.14
CA ARG A 319 -11.20 7.73 6.39
C ARG A 319 -9.69 7.84 6.14
N HIS A 320 -9.12 6.93 5.35
CA HIS A 320 -7.68 6.94 5.05
C HIS A 320 -7.28 8.09 4.11
N ALA A 321 -8.14 8.49 3.18
CA ALA A 321 -7.91 9.68 2.35
C ALA A 321 -7.85 10.97 3.22
N ARG A 322 -8.74 11.09 4.22
CA ARG A 322 -8.71 12.20 5.19
C ARG A 322 -7.49 12.15 6.11
N GLU A 323 -7.07 10.96 6.51
CA GLU A 323 -5.83 10.77 7.27
C GLU A 323 -4.62 11.28 6.46
N ALA A 324 -4.51 10.94 5.17
CA ALA A 324 -3.48 11.48 4.29
C ALA A 324 -3.55 13.01 4.20
N ALA A 325 -4.75 13.58 4.03
CA ALA A 325 -4.95 15.04 3.97
C ALA A 325 -4.46 15.74 5.24
N ASN A 326 -4.82 15.22 6.41
CA ASN A 326 -4.39 15.75 7.71
C ASN A 326 -2.86 15.73 7.87
N ILE A 327 -2.20 14.67 7.38
CA ILE A 327 -0.73 14.57 7.39
C ILE A 327 -0.12 15.66 6.50
N ILE A 328 -0.67 15.91 5.31
CA ILE A 328 -0.21 16.97 4.40
C ILE A 328 -0.36 18.35 5.06
N GLU A 329 -1.50 18.62 5.70
CA GLU A 329 -1.74 19.90 6.41
C GLU A 329 -0.75 20.10 7.56
N ALA A 330 -0.52 19.06 8.36
CA ALA A 330 0.43 19.11 9.47
C ALA A 330 1.87 19.41 9.00
N LEU A 331 2.27 18.84 7.85
CA LEU A 331 3.59 19.10 7.27
C LEU A 331 3.72 20.53 6.77
N ASN A 332 2.73 21.02 6.01
CA ASN A 332 2.70 22.39 5.51
C ASN A 332 2.80 23.41 6.64
N ALA A 333 2.05 23.20 7.74
CA ALA A 333 2.08 24.08 8.91
C ALA A 333 3.47 24.16 9.55
N SER A 334 4.20 23.05 9.58
CA SER A 334 5.57 23.02 10.09
C SER A 334 6.58 23.71 9.18
N TYR A 335 6.44 23.61 7.85
CA TYR A 335 7.32 24.35 6.94
C TYR A 335 7.11 25.86 7.08
N ALA A 336 5.87 26.31 7.24
CA ALA A 336 5.55 27.72 7.43
C ALA A 336 6.14 28.29 8.73
N SER A 337 6.08 27.55 9.84
CA SER A 337 6.66 27.98 11.12
C SER A 337 8.19 28.08 11.06
N HIS A 338 8.85 27.17 10.35
CA HIS A 338 10.30 27.21 10.12
C HIS A 338 10.75 28.39 9.26
N ALA A 339 9.99 28.74 8.22
CA ALA A 339 10.32 29.89 7.37
C ALA A 339 10.22 31.23 8.12
N LEU A 340 9.31 31.34 9.08
CA LEU A 340 9.17 32.52 9.93
C LEU A 340 10.34 32.64 10.92
N LEU A 341 10.78 31.53 11.52
CA LEU A 341 11.92 31.53 12.46
C LEU A 341 13.28 31.86 11.80
N LYS A 342 13.44 31.64 10.48
CA LYS A 342 14.67 32.04 9.76
C LYS A 342 14.71 33.53 9.38
N LYS A 343 13.59 34.24 9.50
CA LYS A 343 13.47 35.68 9.16
C LYS A 343 13.58 36.60 10.37
N MET A 344 13.49 36.05 11.58
CA MET A 344 13.78 36.73 12.85
C MET A 344 15.24 36.50 13.21
#